data_AF-K1S4Q3-F1
#
_entry.id   AF-K1S4Q3-F1
#
_cell.length_a   1.000
_cell.length_b   1.000
_cell.length_c   1.000
_cell.angle_alpha   90.00
_cell.angle_beta   90.00
_cell.angle_gamma   90.00
#
_symmetry.space_group_name_H-M   'P 1'
#
loop_
_entity.id
_entity.type
_entity.pdbx_description
1 polymer ?
#
loop_
_entity_poly.entity_id
_entity_poly.type
_entity_poly.pdbx_seq_one_letter_code
_entity_poly.pdbx_strand_id
1 'polypeptide(L)'
;ASTMVKVLTEESLPQTKESLIDKTMQLYPTLKINCFNTTLSRLHKNEVLNYYNGGLIGIKGKRYGRGYKIISRLHKHKETD
;
A
#
# COMPACT_ATOMS: atom_id res chain seq x y z
N ALA A 1 0.82 15.73 0.20
CA ALA A 1 0.45 14.30 0.19
C ALA A 1 1.68 13.45 0.51
N SER A 2 1.54 12.35 1.28
CA SER A 2 2.65 11.43 1.58
C SER A 2 3.19 10.79 0.28
N THR A 3 4.51 10.55 0.18
CA THR A 3 5.15 9.93 -0.99
C THR A 3 4.48 8.60 -1.38
N MET A 4 4.07 7.81 -0.40
CA MET A 4 3.33 6.56 -0.62
C MET A 4 1.97 6.78 -1.30
N VAL A 5 1.28 7.87 -0.97
CA VAL A 5 -0.01 8.22 -1.59
C VAL A 5 0.21 8.61 -3.05
N LYS A 6 1.32 9.30 -3.37
CA LYS A 6 1.68 9.62 -4.76
C LYS A 6 1.87 8.34 -5.58
N VAL A 7 2.73 7.44 -5.09
CA VAL A 7 2.95 6.11 -5.70
C VAL A 7 1.61 5.42 -5.93
N LEU A 8 0.79 5.25 -4.89
CA LEU A 8 -0.50 4.57 -5.00
C LEU A 8 -1.53 5.28 -5.90
N THR A 9 -1.42 6.59 -6.09
CA THR A 9 -2.33 7.35 -6.96
C THR A 9 -2.03 7.06 -8.43
N GLU A 10 -0.75 6.97 -8.76
CA GLU A 10 -0.23 6.66 -10.11
C GLU A 10 -0.54 5.20 -10.51
N GLU A 11 -0.63 4.29 -9.55
CA GLU A 11 -0.92 2.88 -9.80
C GLU A 11 -2.39 2.61 -10.13
N SER A 12 -2.64 1.95 -11.26
CA SER A 12 -3.99 1.53 -11.66
C SER A 12 -4.55 0.42 -10.77
N LEU A 13 -3.69 -0.38 -10.13
CA LEU A 13 -4.04 -1.53 -9.29
C LEU A 13 -3.50 -1.38 -7.85
N PRO A 14 -4.13 -2.04 -6.86
CA PRO A 14 -3.55 -2.16 -5.52
C PRO A 14 -2.20 -2.85 -5.59
N GLN A 15 -1.25 -2.41 -4.78
CA GLN A 15 0.14 -2.88 -4.81
C GLN A 15 0.45 -3.73 -3.57
N THR A 16 1.41 -4.65 -3.70
CA THR A 16 1.98 -5.32 -2.52
C THR A 16 2.77 -4.34 -1.66
N LYS A 17 2.97 -4.68 -0.39
CA LYS A 17 3.79 -3.88 0.52
C LYS A 17 5.21 -3.73 -0.01
N GLU A 18 5.77 -4.82 -0.52
CA GLU A 18 7.13 -4.93 -1.05
C GLU A 18 7.29 -3.99 -2.26
N SER A 19 6.38 -4.06 -3.24
CA SER A 19 6.39 -3.17 -4.40
C SER A 19 6.28 -1.69 -4.01
N LEU A 20 5.46 -1.37 -3.00
CA LEU A 20 5.36 0.00 -2.50
C LEU A 20 6.62 0.46 -1.80
N ILE A 21 7.31 -0.40 -1.05
CA ILE A 21 8.60 -0.06 -0.44
C ILE A 21 9.60 0.27 -1.54
N ASP A 22 9.76 -0.61 -2.53
CA ASP A 22 10.72 -0.43 -3.61
C ASP A 22 10.47 0.87 -4.37
N LYS A 23 9.23 1.12 -4.80
CA LYS A 23 8.85 2.36 -5.51
C LYS A 23 9.04 3.60 -4.64
N THR A 24 8.70 3.53 -3.35
CA THR A 24 8.87 4.67 -2.44
C THR A 24 10.35 4.94 -2.17
N MET A 25 11.18 3.91 -2.05
CA MET A 25 12.64 4.04 -1.86
C MET A 25 13.34 4.52 -3.13
N GLN A 26 12.85 4.16 -4.33
CA GLN A 26 13.35 4.75 -5.58
C GLN A 26 13.13 6.27 -5.61
N LEU A 27 11.97 6.75 -5.15
CA LEU A 27 11.66 8.19 -5.05
C LEU A 27 12.34 8.86 -3.85
N TYR A 28 12.60 8.11 -2.78
CA TYR A 28 13.17 8.62 -1.54
C TYR A 28 14.14 7.61 -0.91
N PRO A 29 15.38 7.51 -1.42
CA PRO A 29 16.33 6.45 -1.05
C PRO A 29 16.74 6.43 0.43
N THR A 30 16.58 7.57 1.12
CA THR A 30 16.90 7.70 2.54
C THR A 30 15.77 7.23 3.46
N LEU A 31 14.64 6.79 2.90
CA LEU A 31 13.51 6.31 3.68
C LEU A 31 13.86 5.02 4.42
N LYS A 32 13.77 5.06 5.76
CA LYS A 32 13.90 3.86 6.59
C LYS A 32 12.61 3.02 6.52
N ILE A 33 12.75 1.70 6.44
CA ILE A 33 11.62 0.76 6.40
C ILE A 33 10.67 0.94 7.61
N ASN A 34 11.20 1.23 8.80
CA ASN A 34 10.37 1.50 10.00
C ASN A 34 9.50 2.76 9.84
N CYS A 35 10.03 3.80 9.19
CA CYS A 35 9.27 5.01 8.86
C CYS A 35 8.19 4.70 7.82
N PHE A 36 8.49 3.85 6.84
CA PHE A 36 7.50 3.36 5.88
C PHE A 36 6.33 2.65 6.58
N ASN A 37 6.62 1.65 7.43
CA ASN A 37 5.60 0.89 8.17
C ASN A 37 4.73 1.78 9.07
N THR A 38 5.35 2.77 9.72
CA THR A 38 4.65 3.75 10.56
C THR A 38 3.72 4.62 9.71
N THR A 39 4.19 5.08 8.56
CA THR A 39 3.42 5.91 7.63
C THR A 39 2.24 5.13 7.05
N LEU A 40 2.46 3.89 6.63
CA LEU A 40 1.42 2.99 6.13
C LEU A 40 0.29 2.81 7.16
N SER A 41 0.65 2.52 8.41
CA SER A 41 -0.30 2.33 9.50
C SER A 41 -1.09 3.60 9.80
N ARG A 42 -0.45 4.78 9.74
CA ARG A 42 -1.11 6.08 9.92
C ARG A 42 -2.10 6.36 8.79
N LEU A 43 -1.71 6.13 7.54
CA LEU A 43 -2.57 6.35 6.37
C LEU A 43 -3.81 5.44 6.40
N HIS A 44 -3.68 4.19 6.84
CA HIS A 44 -4.83 3.30 7.04
C HIS A 44 -5.77 3.81 8.13
N LYS A 45 -5.23 4.19 9.30
CA LYS A 45 -6.03 4.72 10.42
C LYS A 45 -6.76 6.01 10.05
N ASN A 46 -6.14 6.84 9.22
CA ASN A 46 -6.73 8.08 8.70
C ASN A 46 -7.63 7.83 7.47
N GLU A 47 -7.96 6.58 7.18
CA GLU A 47 -8.85 6.20 6.08
C GLU A 47 -8.38 6.65 4.68
N VAL A 48 -7.08 6.87 4.49
CA VAL A 48 -6.52 7.26 3.19
C VAL A 48 -6.36 6.05 2.27
N LEU A 49 -6.11 4.88 2.85
CA LEU A 49 -5.91 3.62 2.12
C LEU A 49 -6.65 2.46 2.78
N ASN A 50 -6.95 1.45 1.97
CA ASN A 50 -7.52 0.17 2.38
C ASN A 50 -6.48 -0.94 2.19
N TYR A 51 -6.56 -1.96 3.05
CA TYR A 51 -5.92 -3.24 2.80
C TYR A 51 -6.86 -4.16 2.04
N TYR A 52 -6.30 -4.96 1.16
CA TYR A 52 -7.00 -5.95 0.38
C TYR A 52 -6.38 -7.33 0.58
N ASN A 53 -7.16 -8.37 0.29
CA ASN A 53 -6.69 -9.74 0.36
C ASN A 53 -5.43 -9.96 -0.51
N GLY A 54 -4.55 -10.88 -0.09
CA GLY A 54 -3.27 -11.11 -0.77
C GLY A 54 -2.16 -10.11 -0.41
N GLY A 55 -2.30 -9.35 0.69
CA GLY A 55 -1.27 -8.40 1.13
C GLY A 55 -1.21 -7.13 0.28
N LEU A 56 -2.32 -6.77 -0.35
CA LEU A 56 -2.44 -5.65 -1.26
C LEU A 56 -2.90 -4.37 -0.56
N ILE A 57 -2.47 -3.22 -1.05
CA ILE A 57 -2.71 -1.90 -0.49
C ILE A 57 -3.18 -0.97 -1.62
N GLY A 58 -4.25 -0.22 -1.40
CA GLY A 58 -4.78 0.73 -2.38
C GLY A 58 -5.44 1.95 -1.74
N ILE A 59 -5.57 3.04 -2.48
CA ILE A 59 -6.26 4.27 -2.07
C ILE A 59 -7.73 3.97 -1.76
N LYS A 60 -8.22 4.45 -0.61
CA LYS A 60 -9.64 4.35 -0.26
C LYS A 60 -10.46 5.19 -1.25
N GLY A 61 -11.57 4.65 -1.75
CA GLY A 61 -12.44 5.33 -2.71
C GLY A 61 -12.05 5.15 -4.19
N LYS A 62 -10.84 4.65 -4.50
CA LYS A 62 -10.48 4.27 -5.88
C LYS A 62 -11.11 2.92 -6.24
N ARG A 63 -11.71 2.84 -7.43
CA ARG A 63 -12.29 1.59 -7.97
C ARG A 63 -11.19 0.82 -8.70
N TYR A 64 -10.83 -0.33 -8.16
CA TYR A 64 -9.77 -1.20 -8.70
C TYR A 64 -10.29 -2.38 -9.55
N GLY A 65 -11.61 -2.54 -9.68
CA GLY A 65 -12.22 -3.67 -10.39
C GLY A 65 -12.70 -4.77 -9.44
N ARG A 66 -13.11 -5.91 -10.02
CA ARG A 66 -13.63 -7.07 -9.27
C ARG A 66 -12.49 -7.90 -8.69
N GLY A 67 -12.71 -8.55 -7.54
CA GLY A 67 -11.74 -9.46 -6.91
C GLY A 67 -10.95 -8.88 -5.74
N TYR A 68 -10.95 -7.56 -5.56
CA TYR A 68 -10.28 -6.90 -4.43
C TYR A 68 -11.19 -6.82 -3.20
N LYS A 69 -11.07 -7.79 -2.30
CA LYS A 69 -11.81 -7.81 -1.02
C LYS A 69 -11.06 -6.99 0.03
N ILE A 70 -11.69 -5.94 0.55
CA ILE A 70 -11.16 -5.13 1.65
C ILE A 70 -11.06 -5.98 2.92
N ILE A 71 -9.95 -5.84 3.65
CA ILE A 71 -9.69 -6.52 4.93
C ILE A 71 -9.25 -5.50 5.97
N SER A 72 -9.45 -5.81 7.24
CA SER A 72 -9.17 -4.89 8.35
C SER A 72 -7.68 -4.80 8.73
N ARG A 73 -6.88 -5.80 8.35
CA ARG A 73 -5.46 -5.91 8.69
C ARG A 73 -4.67 -6.34 7.47
N LEU A 74 -3.47 -5.76 7.31
CA LEU A 74 -2.57 -6.16 6.23
C LEU A 74 -2.04 -7.57 6.50
N HIS A 75 -2.35 -8.50 5.60
CA HIS A 75 -1.75 -9.83 5.61
C HIS A 75 -0.36 -9.77 4.96
N LYS A 76 0.55 -10.66 5.40
CA LYS A 76 1.77 -10.90 4.63
C LYS A 76 1.37 -11.41 3.25
N HIS A 77 2.00 -10.88 2.21
CA HIS A 77 1.91 -11.48 0.90
C HIS A 77 2.46 -12.91 1.03
N LYS A 78 1.65 -13.91 0.70
CA LYS A 78 2.13 -15.27 0.49
C LYS A 78 2.38 -15.37 -1.01
N GLU A 79 3.65 -15.38 -1.42
CA GLU A 79 3.97 -15.99 -2.70
C GLU A 79 3.44 -17.42 -2.65
N THR A 80 2.59 -17.75 -3.61
CA THR A 80 2.20 -19.14 -3.81
C THR A 80 3.23 -19.64 -4.80
N ASP A 81 4.15 -20.50 -4.34
CA ASP A 81 5.06 -21.28 -5.18
C ASP A 81 4.30 -22.01 -6.29
#